data_AF-A0A9E1T790-F1
#
_entry.id   AF-A0A9E1T790-F1
#
_cell.length_a   1.000
_cell.length_b   1.000
_cell.length_c   1.000
_cell.angle_alpha   90.00
_cell.angle_beta   90.00
_cell.angle_gamma   90.00
#
_symmetry.space_group_name_H-M   'P 1'
#
loop_
_entity.id
_entity.type
_entity.pdbx_description
1 polymer ?
#
loop_
_entity_poly.entity_id
_entity_poly.type
_entity_poly.pdbx_seq_one_letter_code
_entity_poly.pdbx_strand_id
1 'polypeptide(L)'
;MTFEIGKLMAASTVAGAMMASAAMAETELRMMWYNDGIEGEVMQSLLDRFEAANPDISVTLDVVPYKSIMEGLPIQLAAGAGPDLA
;
A
#
# COMPACT_ATOMS: atom_id res chain seq x y z
N MET A 1 -44.04 -24.22 -24.28
CA MET A 1 -42.61 -24.50 -24.01
C MET A 1 -41.95 -23.18 -23.61
N THR A 2 -42.16 -22.72 -22.37
CA THR A 2 -41.81 -21.35 -21.93
C THR A 2 -41.40 -21.28 -20.45
N PHE A 3 -40.96 -22.40 -19.86
CA PHE A 3 -40.70 -22.51 -18.41
C PHE A 3 -39.22 -22.68 -18.04
N GLU A 4 -38.24 -22.27 -18.85
CA GLU A 4 -36.81 -22.50 -18.53
C GLU A 4 -35.91 -21.27 -18.80
N ILE A 5 -36.47 -20.06 -18.79
CA ILE A 5 -35.66 -18.82 -18.94
C ILE A 5 -35.41 -18.17 -17.56
N GLY A 6 -36.37 -18.24 -16.64
CA GLY A 6 -36.25 -17.64 -15.30
C GLY A 6 -35.22 -18.32 -14.39
N LYS A 7 -35.07 -19.65 -14.48
CA LYS A 7 -34.08 -20.41 -13.70
C LYS A 7 -32.64 -20.17 -14.19
N LEU A 8 -32.45 -19.87 -15.47
CA LEU A 8 -31.13 -19.62 -16.07
C LEU A 8 -30.56 -18.25 -15.65
N MET A 9 -31.43 -17.26 -15.43
CA MET A 9 -31.05 -15.92 -14.96
C MET A 9 -30.66 -15.89 -13.48
N ALA A 10 -31.31 -16.70 -12.63
CA ALA A 10 -30.99 -16.79 -11.20
C ALA A 10 -29.66 -17.52 -10.93
N ALA A 11 -29.28 -18.48 -11.79
CA ALA A 11 -27.98 -19.16 -11.70
C ALA A 11 -26.80 -18.28 -12.17
N SER A 12 -27.07 -17.26 -12.99
CA SER A 12 -26.04 -16.40 -13.59
C SER A 12 -25.58 -15.26 -12.68
N THR A 13 -26.41 -14.87 -11.68
CA THR A 13 -26.09 -13.76 -10.76
C THR A 13 -25.20 -14.16 -9.59
N VAL A 14 -25.20 -15.45 -9.19
CA VAL A 14 -24.32 -15.94 -8.10
C VAL A 14 -22.87 -16.15 -8.58
N ALA A 15 -22.66 -16.53 -9.84
CA ALA A 15 -21.32 -16.72 -10.39
C ALA A 15 -20.55 -15.40 -10.58
N GLY A 16 -21.24 -14.29 -10.83
CA GLY A 16 -20.61 -12.97 -10.98
C GLY A 16 -20.12 -12.36 -9.66
N ALA A 17 -20.69 -12.73 -8.52
CA ALA A 17 -20.33 -12.19 -7.22
C ALA A 17 -18.97 -12.70 -6.69
N MET A 18 -18.52 -13.88 -7.13
CA MET A 18 -17.24 -14.47 -6.68
C MET A 18 -16.01 -13.94 -7.44
N MET A 19 -16.23 -13.23 -8.56
CA MET A 19 -15.16 -12.63 -9.36
C MET A 19 -14.75 -11.23 -8.87
N ALA A 20 -15.48 -10.64 -7.91
CA ALA A 20 -15.19 -9.33 -7.36
C ALA A 20 -14.14 -9.35 -6.22
N SER A 21 -13.82 -10.52 -5.68
CA SER A 21 -12.68 -10.72 -4.79
C SER A 21 -11.40 -10.93 -5.61
N ALA A 22 -11.08 -9.96 -6.48
CA ALA A 22 -9.70 -9.76 -6.86
C ALA A 22 -8.97 -9.40 -5.56
N ALA A 23 -8.11 -10.30 -5.09
CA ALA A 23 -7.29 -10.11 -3.91
C ALA A 23 -6.62 -8.72 -3.99
N MET A 24 -7.12 -7.76 -3.20
CA MET A 24 -6.43 -6.51 -2.94
C MET A 24 -5.30 -6.87 -2.00
N ALA A 25 -4.15 -7.24 -2.57
CA ALA A 25 -2.94 -7.38 -1.80
C ALA A 25 -2.57 -5.98 -1.31
N GLU A 26 -2.58 -5.80 0.01
CA GLU A 26 -2.13 -4.56 0.65
C GLU A 26 -0.69 -4.27 0.18
N THR A 27 -0.50 -3.09 -0.41
CA THR A 27 0.81 -2.63 -0.86
C THR A 27 1.48 -1.93 0.31
N GLU A 28 2.46 -2.59 0.89
CA GLU A 28 3.29 -2.02 1.96
C GLU A 28 4.50 -1.31 1.36
N LEU A 29 4.71 -0.05 1.74
CA LEU A 29 5.86 0.77 1.35
C LEU A 29 6.65 1.17 2.59
N ARG A 30 7.97 1.17 2.47
CA ARG A 30 8.89 1.68 3.49
C ARG A 30 9.56 2.95 3.03
N MET A 31 9.43 4.00 3.84
CA MET A 31 10.04 5.29 3.62
C MET A 31 11.03 5.59 4.73
N MET A 32 12.33 5.58 4.40
CA MET A 32 13.36 6.08 5.29
C MET A 32 13.33 7.61 5.30
N TRP A 33 13.41 8.24 6.47
CA TRP A 33 13.28 9.69 6.56
C TRP A 33 14.16 10.26 7.67
N TYR A 34 14.86 11.35 7.37
CA TYR A 34 15.55 12.14 8.40
C TYR A 34 14.65 13.28 8.88
N ASN A 35 14.63 13.49 10.19
CA ASN A 35 13.92 14.60 10.84
C ASN A 35 14.80 15.26 11.90
N ASP A 36 14.91 16.59 11.89
CA ASP A 36 15.53 17.42 12.95
C ASP A 36 14.61 18.49 13.53
N GLY A 37 13.31 18.37 13.25
CA GLY A 37 12.29 19.20 13.84
C GLY A 37 10.92 18.53 13.74
N ILE A 38 10.03 19.21 13.01
CA ILE A 38 8.58 18.92 12.92
C ILE A 38 8.24 18.22 11.60
N GLU A 39 9.21 18.14 10.68
CA GLU A 39 9.05 17.63 9.32
C GLU A 39 8.50 16.20 9.30
N GLY A 40 8.91 15.37 10.26
CA GLY A 40 8.39 14.00 10.42
C GLY A 40 6.90 13.96 10.76
N GLU A 41 6.41 14.84 11.64
CA GLU A 41 4.98 14.93 11.99
C GLU A 41 4.16 15.44 10.81
N VAL A 42 4.68 16.42 10.07
CA VAL A 42 4.05 16.93 8.85
C VAL A 42 3.99 15.83 7.80
N MET A 43 5.08 15.09 7.60
CA MET A 43 5.11 13.98 6.64
C MET A 43 4.13 12.89 7.02
N GLN A 44 4.07 12.48 8.30
CA GLN A 44 3.08 11.51 8.76
C GLN A 44 1.66 11.99 8.46
N SER A 45 1.34 13.26 8.71
CA SER A 45 0.01 13.81 8.38
C SER A 45 -0.33 13.78 6.88
N LEU A 46 0.68 13.84 6.01
CA LEU A 46 0.50 13.70 4.55
C LEU A 46 0.31 12.23 4.17
N LEU A 47 1.09 11.32 4.76
CA LEU A 47 0.95 9.88 4.56
C LEU A 47 -0.43 9.39 5.02
N ASP A 48 -0.91 9.83 6.19
CA ASP A 48 -2.24 9.48 6.68
C ASP A 48 -3.36 9.85 5.68
N ARG A 49 -3.24 11.02 5.04
CA ARG A 49 -4.20 11.47 4.01
C ARG A 49 -4.08 10.66 2.73
N PHE A 50 -2.86 10.28 2.37
CA PHE A 50 -2.59 9.44 1.21
C PHE A 50 -3.18 8.05 1.41
N GLU A 51 -2.96 7.41 2.56
CA GLU A 51 -3.53 6.09 2.90
C GLU A 51 -5.05 6.15 3.01
N ALA A 52 -5.62 7.22 3.58
CA ALA A 52 -7.07 7.41 3.61
C ALA A 52 -7.69 7.49 2.20
N ALA A 53 -6.95 8.01 1.21
CA ALA A 53 -7.37 8.05 -0.19
C ALA A 53 -7.03 6.76 -0.97
N ASN A 54 -6.13 5.93 -0.45
CA ASN A 54 -5.62 4.71 -1.06
C ASN A 54 -5.60 3.59 0.00
N PRO A 55 -6.76 3.04 0.38
CA PRO A 55 -6.88 2.13 1.53
C PRO A 55 -6.15 0.79 1.33
N ASP A 56 -5.74 0.49 0.11
CA ASP A 56 -4.95 -0.70 -0.23
C ASP A 56 -3.44 -0.47 -0.11
N ILE A 57 -3.00 0.73 0.31
CA ILE A 57 -1.58 1.09 0.43
C ILE A 57 -1.30 1.52 1.87
N SER A 58 -0.23 0.97 2.46
CA SER A 58 0.28 1.29 3.79
C SER A 58 1.73 1.79 3.67
N VAL A 59 2.07 2.90 4.31
CA VAL A 59 3.39 3.53 4.23
C VAL A 59 3.98 3.66 5.64
N THR A 60 5.07 2.92 5.89
CA THR A 60 5.83 3.05 7.12
C THR A 60 6.88 4.16 6.99
N LEU A 61 6.78 5.18 7.83
CA LEU A 61 7.78 6.26 7.95
C LEU A 61 8.87 5.89 8.96
N ASP A 62 9.98 5.33 8.48
CA ASP A 62 11.16 4.98 9.25
C ASP A 62 12.01 6.24 9.54
N VAL A 63 11.72 6.93 10.65
CA VAL A 63 12.51 8.11 11.07
C VAL A 63 13.87 7.68 11.60
N VAL A 64 14.95 8.13 10.95
CA VAL A 64 16.33 7.75 11.25
C VAL A 64 17.24 8.98 11.43
N PRO A 65 18.37 8.86 12.15
CA PRO A 65 19.39 9.90 12.20
C PRO A 65 20.00 10.20 10.83
N TYR A 66 20.44 11.43 10.57
CA TYR A 66 21.08 11.83 9.31
C TYR A 66 22.26 10.94 8.92
N LYS A 67 23.04 10.50 9.93
CA LYS A 67 24.15 9.57 9.73
C LYS A 67 23.71 8.25 9.09
N SER A 68 22.53 7.74 9.44
CA SER A 68 21.98 6.51 8.85
C SER A 68 21.67 6.68 7.36
N ILE A 69 21.21 7.86 6.94
CA ILE A 69 21.05 8.19 5.51
C ILE A 69 22.42 8.21 4.83
N MET A 70 23.40 8.91 5.39
CA MET A 70 24.69 9.11 4.72
C MET A 70 25.53 7.83 4.62
N GLU A 71 25.49 6.98 5.64
CA GLU A 71 26.35 5.80 5.73
C GLU A 71 25.59 4.49 5.52
N GLY A 72 24.35 4.40 6.00
CA GLY A 72 23.57 3.16 5.98
C GLY A 72 22.81 2.94 4.67
N LEU A 73 22.14 3.98 4.15
CA LEU A 73 21.34 3.86 2.93
C LEU A 73 22.16 3.40 1.71
N PRO A 74 23.37 3.95 1.42
CA PRO A 74 24.19 3.47 0.31
C PRO A 74 24.53 1.98 0.41
N ILE A 75 24.78 1.47 1.63
CA ILE A 75 25.08 0.05 1.87
C ILE A 75 23.84 -0.81 1.58
N GLN A 76 22.66 -0.39 2.05
CA GLN A 76 21.40 -1.10 1.79
C GLN A 76 21.06 -1.13 0.30
N LEU A 77 21.24 -0.01 -0.41
CA LEU A 77 21.04 0.06 -1.86
C LEU A 77 22.01 -0.86 -2.61
N ALA A 78 23.30 -0.84 -2.25
CA ALA A 78 24.29 -1.74 -2.86
C ALA A 78 23.99 -3.22 -2.60
N ALA A 79 23.36 -3.54 -1.47
CA ALA A 79 22.92 -4.88 -1.11
C ALA A 79 21.56 -5.27 -1.74
N GLY A 80 20.88 -4.37 -2.45
CA GLY A 80 19.53 -4.61 -2.99
C GLY A 80 18.43 -4.69 -1.93
N ALA A 81 18.68 -4.16 -0.74
CA ALA A 81 17.78 -4.18 0.41
C ALA A 81 17.42 -2.77 0.90
N GLY A 82 17.49 -1.78 0.01
CA GLY A 82 17.07 -0.41 0.28
C GLY A 82 15.57 -0.30 0.54
N PRO A 83 15.13 0.80 1.20
CA PRO A 83 13.70 1.12 1.31
C PRO A 83 13.12 1.49 -0.06
N ASP A 84 11.80 1.56 -0.15
CA ASP A 84 11.09 1.99 -1.37
C ASP A 84 11.27 3.49 -1.62
N LEU A 85 11.35 4.27 -0.53
CA LEU A 85 11.61 5.72 -0.54
C LEU A 85 12.65 6.07 0.54
N ALA A 86 13.47 7.09 0.30
CA ALA A 86 14.47 7.60 1.25
C ALA A 86 14.74 9.10 1.08
#